data_AF-A0A384UCF8-F1
#
_entry.id   AF-A0A384UCF8-F1
#
_cell.length_a   1.000
_cell.length_b   1.000
_cell.length_c   1.000
_cell.angle_alpha   90.00
_cell.angle_beta   90.00
_cell.angle_gamma   90.00
#
_symmetry.space_group_name_H-M   'P 1'
#
loop_
_entity.id
_entity.type
_entity.pdbx_description
1 polymer ?
#
loop_
_entity_poly.entity_id
_entity_poly.type
_entity_poly.pdbx_seq_one_letter_code
_entity_poly.pdbx_strand_id
1 'polypeptide(L)'
;MMTNLFSVFDPSTSILNLSLNWLSTFLGLFLIPVSFWLMPNRFQLIWNNILLTLHKEFKTLLGPSGHNGSTLMFISLFTLIMFNNFLGLFPYIFTSTSHLTLTLTLAFPLWLSFMLYGWINHTQHMFAHLVPQGTPPVLMPFMVCIETISNVIRPGTLAVRLTANMIAGHLLLTLLGNTGPVTTNYIILSVILTTQIALLVLESAVAIIQSYVFAVLSNLYSSEVN
;
A
#
# COMPACT_ATOMS: atom_id res chain seq x y z
N MET A 1 13.58 -5.95 -30.61
CA MET A 1 14.04 -4.67 -30.04
C MET A 1 12.99 -4.23 -29.03
N MET A 2 13.15 -4.60 -27.75
CA MET A 2 12.32 -4.05 -26.69
C MET A 2 12.76 -2.61 -26.46
N THR A 3 11.94 -1.67 -26.90
CA THR A 3 12.08 -0.24 -26.58
C THR A 3 11.80 -0.07 -25.09
N ASN A 4 12.84 -0.23 -24.27
CA ASN A 4 12.92 0.02 -22.83
C ASN A 4 12.05 -0.88 -21.93
N LEU A 5 12.68 -1.57 -20.97
CA LEU A 5 12.00 -2.30 -19.88
C LEU A 5 10.97 -1.45 -19.12
N PHE A 6 11.18 -0.13 -19.11
CA PHE A 6 10.31 0.83 -18.45
C PHE A 6 9.05 1.18 -19.22
N SER A 7 8.90 0.75 -20.49
CA SER A 7 7.71 1.05 -21.28
C SER A 7 6.41 0.51 -20.67
N VAL A 8 6.50 -0.51 -19.81
CA VAL A 8 5.33 -1.05 -19.09
C VAL A 8 4.81 -0.09 -18.03
N PHE A 9 5.65 0.83 -17.55
CA PHE A 9 5.28 1.86 -16.59
C PHE A 9 4.88 3.18 -17.24
N ASP A 10 4.89 3.30 -18.57
CA ASP A 10 4.55 4.56 -19.21
C ASP A 10 3.03 4.82 -19.10
N PRO A 11 2.61 5.92 -18.44
CA PRO A 11 1.19 6.20 -18.23
C PRO A 11 0.52 6.81 -19.48
N SER A 12 1.31 7.24 -20.46
CA SER A 12 0.84 7.87 -21.69
C SER A 12 0.56 6.82 -22.76
N THR A 13 -0.71 6.52 -23.00
CA THR A 13 -1.13 5.79 -24.19
C THR A 13 -1.46 6.78 -25.32
N SER A 14 -1.08 6.41 -26.54
CA SER A 14 -1.31 7.20 -27.76
C SER A 14 -2.74 7.07 -28.32
N ILE A 15 -3.65 6.36 -27.64
CA ILE A 15 -5.06 6.35 -28.01
C ILE A 15 -5.64 7.71 -27.64
N LEU A 16 -5.99 8.52 -28.66
CA LEU A 16 -6.73 9.78 -28.53
C LEU A 16 -6.09 10.83 -27.58
N ASN A 17 -4.79 10.75 -27.27
CA ASN A 17 -4.10 11.55 -26.24
C ASN A 17 -4.71 11.44 -24.83
N LEU A 18 -5.53 10.42 -24.57
CA LEU A 18 -6.12 10.17 -23.26
C LEU A 18 -5.28 9.15 -22.51
N SER A 19 -4.90 9.46 -21.27
CA SER A 19 -4.15 8.55 -20.38
C SER A 19 -5.07 7.46 -19.78
N LEU A 20 -5.55 6.56 -20.65
CA LEU A 20 -6.51 5.51 -20.29
C LEU A 20 -5.95 4.47 -19.29
N ASN A 21 -4.63 4.38 -19.13
CA ASN A 21 -3.99 3.46 -18.19
C ASN A 21 -4.43 3.68 -16.74
N TRP A 22 -4.76 4.92 -16.36
CA TRP A 22 -5.27 5.23 -15.02
C TRP A 22 -6.63 4.59 -14.72
N LEU A 23 -7.39 4.19 -15.74
CA LEU A 23 -8.66 3.47 -15.56
C LEU A 23 -8.45 2.13 -14.83
N SER A 24 -7.23 1.56 -14.86
CA SER A 24 -6.93 0.32 -14.16
C SER A 24 -7.13 0.42 -12.64
N THR A 25 -6.98 1.63 -12.07
CA THR A 25 -7.25 1.89 -10.64
C THR A 25 -8.68 1.55 -10.23
N PHE A 26 -9.64 1.74 -11.13
CA PHE A 26 -11.05 1.49 -10.84
C PHE A 26 -11.44 0.01 -11.03
N LEU A 27 -10.62 -0.79 -11.71
CA LEU A 27 -10.89 -2.22 -11.91
C LEU A 27 -10.97 -2.97 -10.57
N GLY A 28 -10.16 -2.59 -9.59
CA GLY A 28 -10.17 -3.21 -8.26
C GLY A 28 -11.50 -3.06 -7.53
N LEU A 29 -12.25 -1.97 -7.77
CA LEU A 29 -13.55 -1.74 -7.12
C LEU A 29 -14.63 -2.68 -7.65
N PHE A 30 -14.58 -3.09 -8.92
CA PHE A 30 -15.56 -4.03 -9.49
C PHE A 30 -15.43 -5.44 -8.91
N LEU A 31 -14.27 -5.80 -8.36
CA LEU A 31 -14.05 -7.12 -7.75
C LEU A 31 -14.66 -7.26 -6.35
N ILE A 32 -15.07 -6.15 -5.73
CA ILE A 32 -15.64 -6.18 -4.38
C ILE A 32 -17.03 -6.83 -4.46
N PRO A 33 -17.30 -7.90 -3.69
CA PRO A 33 -18.61 -8.54 -3.69
C PRO A 33 -19.67 -7.62 -3.10
N VAL A 34 -20.70 -7.30 -3.89
CA VAL A 34 -21.87 -6.53 -3.46
C VAL A 34 -23.00 -7.48 -3.02
N SER A 35 -23.61 -7.22 -1.86
CA SER A 35 -24.85 -7.89 -1.44
C SER A 35 -26.03 -7.31 -2.18
N PHE A 36 -26.54 -8.04 -3.16
CA PHE A 36 -27.84 -7.76 -3.78
C PHE A 36 -28.99 -8.56 -3.14
N TRP A 37 -28.67 -9.72 -2.55
CA TRP A 37 -29.66 -10.67 -2.03
C TRP A 37 -29.58 -10.77 -0.51
N LEU A 38 -30.72 -11.12 0.12
CA LEU A 38 -30.83 -11.25 1.57
C LEU A 38 -29.95 -12.39 2.13
N MET A 39 -29.72 -13.43 1.32
CA MET A 39 -28.75 -14.48 1.62
C MET A 39 -27.41 -14.16 0.96
N PRO A 40 -26.29 -14.10 1.71
CA PRO A 40 -24.98 -13.81 1.15
C PRO A 40 -24.45 -15.00 0.35
N ASN A 41 -23.82 -14.71 -0.79
CA ASN A 41 -23.07 -15.72 -1.56
C ASN A 41 -21.83 -16.18 -0.79
N ARG A 42 -21.31 -17.38 -1.10
CA ARG A 42 -20.09 -17.93 -0.48
C ARG A 42 -18.89 -16.99 -0.55
N PHE A 43 -18.72 -16.32 -1.69
CA PHE A 43 -17.65 -15.34 -1.88
C PHE A 43 -17.84 -14.11 -0.97
N GLN A 44 -19.07 -13.63 -0.82
CA GLN A 44 -19.40 -12.54 0.10
C GLN A 44 -19.23 -12.94 1.57
N LEU A 45 -19.52 -14.19 1.93
CA LEU A 45 -19.27 -14.71 3.28
C LEU A 45 -17.78 -14.70 3.62
N ILE A 46 -16.92 -15.17 2.70
CA ILE A 46 -15.46 -15.15 2.88
C ILE A 46 -14.98 -13.71 3.03
N TRP A 47 -15.48 -12.80 2.18
CA TRP A 47 -15.11 -11.39 2.24
C TRP A 47 -15.54 -10.73 3.56
N ASN A 48 -16.78 -10.96 4.00
CA ASN A 48 -17.28 -10.44 5.27
C ASN A 48 -16.46 -10.98 6.46
N ASN A 49 -16.03 -12.25 6.42
CA ASN A 49 -15.17 -12.80 7.46
C ASN A 49 -13.82 -12.09 7.52
N ILE A 50 -13.20 -11.81 6.37
CA ILE A 50 -11.93 -11.05 6.28
C ILE A 50 -12.11 -9.62 6.82
N LEU A 51 -13.20 -8.94 6.46
CA LEU A 51 -13.46 -7.59 6.96
C LEU A 51 -13.71 -7.57 8.49
N LEU A 52 -14.40 -8.59 9.02
CA LEU A 52 -14.66 -8.71 10.46
C LEU A 52 -13.40 -9.01 11.26
N THR A 53 -12.48 -9.84 10.76
CA THR A 53 -11.20 -10.08 11.44
C THR A 53 -10.35 -8.81 11.45
N LEU A 54 -10.24 -8.12 10.31
CA LEU A 54 -9.53 -6.83 10.23
C LEU A 54 -10.15 -5.78 11.16
N HIS A 55 -11.49 -5.72 11.24
CA HIS A 55 -12.15 -4.79 12.15
C HIS A 55 -11.81 -5.07 13.62
N LYS A 56 -11.74 -6.35 14.03
CA LYS A 56 -11.35 -6.72 15.40
C LYS A 56 -9.89 -6.31 15.70
N GLU A 57 -8.97 -6.58 14.78
CA GLU A 57 -7.55 -6.20 14.93
C GLU A 57 -7.36 -4.68 14.96
N PHE A 58 -8.06 -3.92 14.12
CA PHE A 58 -7.95 -2.48 14.19
C PHE A 58 -8.60 -1.92 15.46
N LYS A 59 -9.71 -2.49 15.91
CA LYS A 59 -10.37 -2.07 17.15
C LYS A 59 -9.50 -2.31 18.38
N THR A 60 -8.72 -3.39 18.42
CA THR A 60 -7.76 -3.61 19.52
C THR A 60 -6.64 -2.58 19.51
N LEU A 61 -6.16 -2.17 18.33
CA LEU A 61 -5.11 -1.15 18.17
C LEU A 61 -5.59 0.28 18.53
N LEU A 62 -6.83 0.64 18.17
CA LEU A 62 -7.40 1.95 18.49
C LEU A 62 -7.75 2.13 19.99
N GLY A 63 -7.89 1.02 20.74
CA GLY A 63 -8.24 1.06 22.16
C GLY A 63 -9.66 1.58 22.45
N PRO A 64 -9.98 1.83 23.74
CA PRO A 64 -11.32 2.24 24.20
C PRO A 64 -11.72 3.67 23.82
N SER A 65 -10.78 4.51 23.40
CA SER A 65 -11.00 5.89 22.95
C SER A 65 -11.34 6.01 21.45
N GLY A 66 -11.28 4.89 20.70
CA GLY A 66 -11.54 4.89 19.26
C GLY A 66 -13.01 5.12 18.91
N HIS A 67 -13.27 6.12 18.04
CA HIS A 67 -14.61 6.36 17.50
C HIS A 67 -15.07 5.20 16.61
N ASN A 68 -16.32 4.74 16.76
CA ASN A 68 -16.85 3.51 16.11
C ASN A 68 -16.75 3.49 14.58
N GLY A 69 -16.59 4.64 13.91
CA GLY A 69 -16.48 4.74 12.44
C GLY A 69 -15.04 4.74 11.89
N SER A 70 -14.03 4.96 12.74
CA SER A 70 -12.63 5.14 12.31
C SER A 70 -12.07 3.90 11.57
N THR A 71 -12.45 2.71 12.02
CA THR A 71 -12.00 1.45 11.44
C THR A 71 -12.46 1.27 9.98
N LEU A 72 -13.57 1.88 9.57
CA LEU A 72 -14.09 1.74 8.21
C LEU A 72 -13.12 2.33 7.18
N MET A 73 -12.49 3.47 7.50
CA MET A 73 -11.54 4.14 6.61
C MET A 73 -10.30 3.28 6.38
N PHE A 74 -9.75 2.67 7.44
CA PHE A 74 -8.59 1.79 7.32
C PHE A 74 -8.91 0.49 6.57
N ILE A 75 -10.11 -0.04 6.78
CA ILE A 75 -10.58 -1.23 6.05
C ILE A 75 -10.74 -0.90 4.56
N SER A 76 -11.32 0.24 4.18
CA SER A 76 -11.48 0.61 2.77
C SER A 76 -10.15 0.88 2.07
N LEU A 77 -9.17 1.47 2.78
CA LEU A 77 -7.81 1.64 2.26
C LEU A 77 -7.11 0.29 2.05
N PHE A 78 -7.22 -0.61 3.02
CA PHE A 78 -6.67 -1.97 2.89
C PHE A 78 -7.21 -2.66 1.64
N THR A 79 -8.54 -2.65 1.45
CA THR A 79 -9.18 -3.36 0.33
C THR A 79 -8.80 -2.74 -1.01
N LEU A 80 -8.80 -1.40 -1.13
CA LEU A 80 -8.40 -0.71 -2.36
C LEU A 80 -6.96 -1.04 -2.77
N ILE A 81 -6.03 -1.00 -1.82
CA ILE A 81 -4.62 -1.26 -2.09
C ILE A 81 -4.40 -2.74 -2.43
N MET A 82 -5.04 -3.66 -1.68
CA MET A 82 -4.93 -5.10 -1.91
C MET A 82 -5.39 -5.48 -3.32
N PHE A 83 -6.56 -5.01 -3.76
CA PHE A 83 -7.07 -5.33 -5.10
C PHE A 83 -6.22 -4.73 -6.22
N ASN A 84 -5.74 -3.48 -6.07
CA ASN A 84 -4.90 -2.86 -7.09
C ASN A 84 -3.53 -3.57 -7.22
N ASN A 85 -2.92 -3.96 -6.10
CA ASN A 85 -1.66 -4.70 -6.14
C ASN A 85 -1.84 -6.10 -6.72
N PHE A 86 -2.92 -6.82 -6.34
CA PHE A 86 -3.19 -8.15 -6.86
C PHE A 86 -3.50 -8.14 -8.37
N LEU A 87 -4.32 -7.17 -8.82
CA LEU A 87 -4.60 -6.99 -10.24
C LEU A 87 -3.34 -6.66 -11.03
N GLY A 88 -2.42 -5.91 -10.43
CA GLY A 88 -1.16 -5.55 -11.07
C GLY A 88 -0.19 -6.71 -11.34
N LEU A 89 -0.39 -7.87 -10.72
CA LEU A 89 0.42 -9.06 -10.97
C LEU A 89 0.01 -9.83 -12.22
N PHE A 90 -1.20 -9.58 -12.75
CA PHE A 90 -1.64 -10.22 -13.99
C PHE A 90 -0.90 -9.62 -15.20
N PRO A 91 -0.59 -10.45 -16.20
CA PRO A 91 0.09 -9.98 -17.39
C PRO A 91 -0.75 -8.94 -18.13
N TYR A 92 -0.08 -7.90 -18.64
CA TYR A 92 -0.66 -6.79 -19.42
C TYR A 92 -1.59 -5.85 -18.66
N ILE A 93 -1.75 -5.99 -17.34
CA ILE A 93 -2.48 -5.01 -16.54
C ILE A 93 -1.51 -3.92 -16.07
N PHE A 94 -1.85 -2.66 -16.35
CA PHE A 94 -1.08 -1.51 -15.87
C PHE A 94 -1.18 -1.38 -14.35
N THR A 95 -0.02 -1.42 -13.68
CA THR A 95 0.10 -1.35 -12.22
C THR A 95 0.07 0.10 -11.74
N SER A 96 -1.12 0.61 -11.44
CA SER A 96 -1.29 2.01 -10.99
C SER A 96 -0.56 2.33 -9.69
N THR A 97 -0.33 1.33 -8.82
CA THR A 97 0.38 1.45 -7.54
C THR A 97 1.90 1.55 -7.66
N SER A 98 2.46 1.30 -8.84
CA SER A 98 3.89 1.53 -9.11
C SER A 98 4.25 3.02 -9.16
N HIS A 99 3.28 3.89 -9.50
CA HIS A 99 3.53 5.32 -9.54
C HIS A 99 3.44 5.95 -8.16
N LEU A 100 4.50 6.68 -7.80
CA LEU A 100 4.56 7.46 -6.55
C LEU A 100 3.45 8.49 -6.44
N THR A 101 2.92 9.00 -7.55
CA THR A 101 1.79 9.93 -7.53
C THR A 101 0.58 9.31 -6.87
N LEU A 102 0.20 8.06 -7.19
CA LEU A 102 -0.96 7.41 -6.60
C LEU A 102 -0.74 7.13 -5.11
N THR A 103 0.39 6.54 -4.74
CA THR A 103 0.65 6.14 -3.34
C THR A 103 0.82 7.34 -2.42
N LEU A 104 1.43 8.42 -2.90
CA LEU A 104 1.55 9.66 -2.15
C LEU A 104 0.18 10.35 -2.00
N THR A 105 -0.67 10.33 -3.02
CA THR A 105 -2.04 10.88 -2.91
C THR A 105 -2.91 10.12 -1.92
N LEU A 106 -2.63 8.85 -1.65
CA LEU A 106 -3.30 8.09 -0.58
C LEU A 106 -2.70 8.43 0.80
N ALA A 107 -1.37 8.44 0.92
CA ALA A 107 -0.68 8.58 2.21
C ALA A 107 -0.68 10.02 2.77
N PHE A 108 -0.47 11.02 1.91
CA PHE A 108 -0.29 12.40 2.34
C PHE A 108 -1.56 13.02 2.94
N PRO A 109 -2.76 12.90 2.33
CA PRO A 109 -3.99 13.45 2.93
C PRO A 109 -4.35 12.78 4.26
N LEU A 110 -4.13 11.46 4.39
CA LEU A 110 -4.32 10.75 5.64
C LEU A 110 -3.44 11.33 6.75
N TRP A 111 -2.14 11.45 6.49
CA TRP A 111 -1.21 12.03 7.46
C TRP A 111 -1.55 13.48 7.80
N LEU A 112 -1.85 14.30 6.79
CA LEU A 112 -2.20 15.71 6.98
C LEU A 112 -3.45 15.84 7.86
N SER A 113 -4.46 14.99 7.66
CA SER A 113 -5.68 15.00 8.46
C SER A 113 -5.41 14.66 9.94
N PHE A 114 -4.53 13.70 10.23
CA PHE A 114 -4.17 13.37 11.60
C PHE A 114 -3.34 14.48 12.26
N MET A 115 -2.39 15.08 11.54
CA MET A 115 -1.61 16.20 12.06
C MET A 115 -2.46 17.41 12.41
N LEU A 116 -3.39 17.77 11.52
CA LEU A 116 -4.34 18.86 11.77
C LEU A 116 -5.23 18.56 12.98
N TYR A 117 -5.74 17.33 13.10
CA TYR A 117 -6.53 16.91 14.26
C TYR A 117 -5.73 17.02 15.58
N GLY A 118 -4.48 16.55 15.59
CA GLY A 118 -3.60 16.61 16.76
C GLY A 118 -3.30 18.04 17.21
N TRP A 119 -3.03 18.95 16.27
CA TRP A 119 -2.80 20.35 16.56
C TRP A 119 -4.03 21.09 17.07
N ILE A 120 -5.23 20.72 16.64
CA ILE A 120 -6.46 21.41 17.08
C ILE A 120 -6.89 20.92 18.46
N ASN A 121 -6.85 19.61 18.71
CA ASN A 121 -7.44 19.04 19.93
C ASN A 121 -6.45 18.91 21.09
N HIS A 122 -5.19 18.55 20.82
CA HIS A 122 -4.20 18.20 21.85
C HIS A 122 -2.84 18.86 21.63
N THR A 123 -2.82 20.20 21.52
CA THR A 123 -1.59 21.00 21.32
C THR A 123 -0.47 20.64 22.31
N GLN A 124 -0.76 20.62 23.61
CA GLN A 124 0.23 20.37 24.65
C GLN A 124 0.80 18.94 24.59
N HIS A 125 -0.05 17.95 24.33
CA HIS A 125 0.38 16.55 24.22
C HIS A 125 1.27 16.36 22.99
N MET A 126 0.94 17.02 21.87
CA MET A 126 1.72 16.93 20.64
C MET A 126 3.10 17.60 20.75
N PHE A 127 3.20 18.73 21.47
CA PHE A 127 4.50 19.32 21.79
C PHE A 127 5.31 18.48 22.79
N ALA A 128 4.65 17.84 23.76
CA ALA A 128 5.32 16.94 24.69
C ALA A 128 5.88 15.68 23.99
N HIS A 129 5.19 15.17 22.97
CA HIS A 129 5.65 14.03 22.16
C HIS A 129 6.94 14.33 21.38
N LEU A 130 7.23 15.59 21.05
CA LEU A 130 8.48 15.97 20.38
C LEU A 130 9.71 15.82 21.27
N VAL A 131 9.55 15.59 22.59
CA VAL A 131 10.65 15.41 23.53
C VAL A 131 10.48 14.10 24.31
N PRO A 132 11.28 13.04 24.04
CA PRO A 132 11.28 11.84 24.83
C PRO A 132 11.73 12.15 26.25
N GLN A 133 11.06 11.51 27.19
CA GLN A 133 11.29 11.66 28.62
C GLN A 133 12.72 11.24 28.97
N GLY A 134 13.40 12.06 29.78
CA GLY A 134 14.74 11.74 30.30
C GLY A 134 15.91 12.23 29.42
N THR A 135 15.69 13.09 28.42
CA THR A 135 16.79 13.68 27.66
C THR A 135 17.51 14.79 28.44
N PRO A 136 18.86 14.82 28.44
CA PRO A 136 19.62 15.89 29.09
C PRO A 136 19.41 17.24 28.36
N PRO A 137 19.39 18.37 29.09
CA PRO A 137 18.93 19.65 28.57
C PRO A 137 19.75 20.19 27.38
N VAL A 138 21.02 19.81 27.28
CA VAL A 138 21.92 20.24 26.18
C VAL A 138 21.54 19.60 24.84
N LEU A 139 20.99 18.39 24.85
CA LEU A 139 20.65 17.63 23.62
C LEU A 139 19.18 17.82 23.19
N MET A 140 18.34 18.45 24.01
CA MET A 140 16.93 18.69 23.72
C MET A 140 16.67 19.36 22.35
N PRO A 141 17.34 20.46 21.95
CA PRO A 141 17.01 21.13 20.69
C PRO A 141 17.32 20.26 19.46
N PHE A 142 18.38 19.46 19.51
CA PHE A 142 18.76 18.60 18.40
C PHE A 142 17.77 17.44 18.20
N MET A 143 17.30 16.85 19.28
CA MET A 143 16.35 15.74 19.19
C MET A 143 14.96 16.22 18.72
N VAL A 144 14.51 17.44 19.09
CA VAL A 144 13.28 18.03 18.51
C VAL A 144 13.39 18.18 16.99
N CYS A 145 14.56 18.61 16.47
CA CYS A 145 14.78 18.66 15.03
C CYS A 145 14.68 17.27 14.37
N ILE A 146 15.21 16.22 15.01
CA ILE A 146 15.10 14.86 14.47
C ILE A 146 13.65 14.38 14.46
N GLU A 147 12.91 14.60 15.54
CA GLU A 147 11.53 14.11 15.65
C GLU A 147 10.56 14.88 14.73
N THR A 148 10.82 16.17 14.50
CA THR A 148 10.08 16.93 13.47
C THR A 148 10.34 16.38 12.07
N ILE A 149 11.59 16.03 11.75
CA ILE A 149 11.95 15.41 10.47
C ILE A 149 11.34 14.00 10.35
N SER A 150 11.40 13.19 11.42
CA SER A 150 10.84 11.83 11.43
C SER A 150 9.32 11.84 11.17
N ASN A 151 8.62 12.82 11.73
CA ASN A 151 7.19 13.00 11.53
C ASN A 151 6.83 13.34 10.07
N VAL A 152 7.61 14.23 9.43
CA VAL A 152 7.39 14.61 8.02
C VAL A 152 7.75 13.48 7.04
N ILE A 153 8.77 12.68 7.35
CA ILE A 153 9.23 11.56 6.50
C ILE A 153 8.24 10.38 6.52
N ARG A 154 7.45 10.25 7.58
CA ARG A 154 6.49 9.15 7.81
C ARG A 154 5.57 8.84 6.61
N PRO A 155 4.77 9.77 6.05
CA PRO A 155 3.95 9.49 4.87
C PRO A 155 4.77 9.16 3.63
N GLY A 156 5.96 9.76 3.50
CA GLY A 156 6.88 9.48 2.40
C GLY A 156 7.39 8.04 2.41
N THR A 157 7.83 7.54 3.57
CA THR A 157 8.33 6.16 3.69
C THR A 157 7.24 5.12 3.44
N LEU A 158 6.00 5.41 3.85
CA LEU A 158 4.85 4.56 3.61
C LEU A 158 4.52 4.48 2.10
N ALA A 159 4.51 5.61 1.40
CA ALA A 159 4.27 5.68 -0.03
C ALA A 159 5.37 4.99 -0.86
N VAL A 160 6.65 5.30 -0.56
CA VAL A 160 7.81 4.73 -1.26
C VAL A 160 7.91 3.22 -1.06
N ARG A 161 7.57 2.71 0.13
CA ARG A 161 7.57 1.26 0.40
C ARG A 161 6.66 0.51 -0.55
N LEU A 162 5.48 1.04 -0.79
CA LEU A 162 4.51 0.38 -1.66
C LEU A 162 4.95 0.43 -3.13
N THR A 163 5.41 1.59 -3.60
CA THR A 163 5.87 1.74 -5.00
C THR A 163 7.09 0.90 -5.29
N ALA A 164 8.08 0.89 -4.38
CA ALA A 164 9.34 0.20 -4.60
C ALA A 164 9.13 -1.31 -4.75
N ASN A 165 8.28 -1.90 -3.91
CA ASN A 165 7.98 -3.33 -3.98
C ASN A 165 7.25 -3.68 -5.29
N MET A 166 6.26 -2.90 -5.69
CA MET A 166 5.52 -3.16 -6.94
C MET A 166 6.39 -2.95 -8.20
N ILE A 167 7.25 -1.93 -8.22
CA ILE A 167 8.20 -1.70 -9.33
C ILE A 167 9.22 -2.82 -9.40
N ALA A 168 9.86 -3.16 -8.26
CA ALA A 168 10.93 -4.15 -8.21
C ALA A 168 10.43 -5.55 -8.63
N GLY A 169 9.27 -5.97 -8.10
CA GLY A 169 8.67 -7.26 -8.45
C GLY A 169 8.35 -7.38 -9.93
N HIS A 170 7.69 -6.37 -10.49
CA HIS A 170 7.34 -6.35 -11.91
C HIS A 170 8.61 -6.30 -12.81
N LEU A 171 9.62 -5.50 -12.45
CA LEU A 171 10.88 -5.43 -13.19
C LEU A 171 11.60 -6.79 -13.16
N LEU A 172 11.66 -7.44 -12.01
CA LEU A 172 12.29 -8.75 -11.85
C LEU A 172 11.56 -9.83 -12.67
N LEU A 173 10.22 -9.86 -12.65
CA LEU A 173 9.40 -10.77 -13.45
C LEU A 173 9.63 -10.55 -14.96
N THR A 174 9.70 -9.31 -15.43
CA THR A 174 9.95 -9.01 -16.85
C THR A 174 11.36 -9.38 -17.30
N LEU A 175 12.37 -9.17 -16.46
CA LEU A 175 13.75 -9.57 -16.77
C LEU A 175 13.87 -11.09 -16.94
N LEU A 176 13.35 -11.87 -15.99
CA LEU A 176 13.37 -13.32 -16.08
C LEU A 176 12.55 -13.83 -17.27
N GLY A 177 11.36 -13.26 -17.49
CA GLY A 177 10.51 -13.60 -18.64
C GLY A 177 11.20 -13.35 -19.99
N ASN A 178 11.98 -12.27 -20.11
CA ASN A 178 12.72 -11.95 -21.33
C ASN A 178 13.92 -12.88 -21.57
N THR A 179 14.54 -13.40 -20.51
CA THR A 179 15.66 -14.35 -20.63
C THR A 179 15.22 -15.76 -21.04
N GLY A 180 13.98 -16.15 -20.72
CA GLY A 180 13.42 -17.46 -21.07
C GLY A 180 13.57 -17.86 -22.55
N PRO A 181 13.02 -17.09 -23.51
CA PRO A 181 13.06 -17.44 -24.93
C PRO A 181 14.46 -17.41 -25.56
N VAL A 182 15.43 -16.75 -24.92
CA VAL A 182 16.83 -16.69 -25.40
C VAL A 182 17.60 -17.97 -25.04
N THR A 183 17.16 -18.68 -23.99
CA THR A 183 17.82 -19.92 -23.54
C THR A 183 17.39 -21.11 -24.39
N THR A 184 18.35 -21.74 -25.08
CA THR A 184 18.12 -22.94 -25.92
C THR A 184 18.21 -24.26 -25.15
N ASN A 185 18.76 -24.25 -23.93
CA ASN A 185 18.92 -25.46 -23.11
C ASN A 185 17.69 -25.72 -22.24
N TYR A 186 17.02 -26.87 -22.45
CA TYR A 186 15.82 -27.28 -21.71
C TYR A 186 16.00 -27.35 -20.19
N ILE A 187 17.18 -27.68 -19.70
CA ILE A 187 17.46 -27.74 -18.25
C ILE A 187 17.48 -26.33 -17.63
N ILE A 188 18.04 -25.36 -18.35
CA ILE A 188 18.08 -23.97 -17.89
C ILE A 188 16.67 -23.36 -17.94
N LEU A 189 15.90 -23.68 -18.99
CA LEU A 189 14.52 -23.24 -19.13
C LEU A 189 13.63 -23.73 -17.97
N SER A 190 13.77 -25.01 -17.56
CA SER A 190 12.97 -25.55 -16.44
C SER A 190 13.31 -24.88 -15.10
N VAL A 191 14.58 -24.54 -14.88
CA VAL A 191 15.00 -23.76 -13.70
C VAL A 191 14.41 -22.34 -13.76
N ILE A 192 14.48 -21.65 -14.90
CA ILE A 192 13.90 -20.31 -15.04
C ILE A 192 12.39 -20.33 -14.77
N LEU A 193 11.66 -21.29 -15.33
CA LEU A 193 10.21 -21.43 -15.10
C LEU A 193 9.86 -21.67 -13.63
N THR A 194 10.60 -22.55 -12.94
CA THR A 194 10.37 -22.81 -11.52
C THR A 194 10.65 -21.57 -10.67
N THR A 195 11.72 -20.82 -10.96
CA THR A 195 12.00 -19.55 -10.28
C THR A 195 10.93 -18.49 -10.54
N GLN A 196 10.41 -18.38 -11.77
CA GLN A 196 9.36 -17.43 -12.11
C GLN A 196 8.05 -17.73 -11.37
N ILE A 197 7.67 -19.01 -11.27
CA ILE A 197 6.49 -19.42 -10.48
C ILE A 197 6.71 -19.09 -8.99
N ALA A 198 7.88 -19.39 -8.45
CA ALA A 198 8.20 -19.09 -7.06
C ALA A 198 8.15 -17.57 -6.78
N LEU A 199 8.65 -16.75 -7.69
CA LEU A 199 8.60 -15.29 -7.59
C LEU A 199 7.17 -14.75 -7.70
N LEU A 200 6.34 -15.29 -8.58
CA LEU A 200 4.92 -14.91 -8.65
C LEU A 200 4.20 -15.18 -7.32
N VAL A 201 4.46 -16.34 -6.70
CA VAL A 201 3.90 -16.68 -5.38
C VAL A 201 4.41 -15.69 -4.31
N LEU A 202 5.70 -15.38 -4.32
CA LEU A 202 6.29 -14.41 -3.40
C LEU A 202 5.66 -13.03 -3.55
N GLU A 203 5.55 -12.52 -4.78
CA GLU A 203 4.95 -11.21 -5.06
C GLU A 203 3.47 -11.16 -4.69
N SER A 204 2.72 -12.26 -4.87
CA SER A 204 1.32 -12.35 -4.41
C SER A 204 1.20 -12.24 -2.89
N ALA A 205 2.15 -12.82 -2.14
CA ALA A 205 2.20 -12.67 -0.68
C ALA A 205 2.62 -11.25 -0.28
N VAL A 206 3.63 -10.67 -0.95
CA VAL A 206 4.08 -9.30 -0.71
C VAL A 206 2.95 -8.31 -0.97
N ALA A 207 2.15 -8.47 -2.03
CA ALA A 207 1.01 -7.61 -2.34
C ALA A 207 0.00 -7.49 -1.18
N ILE A 208 -0.30 -8.62 -0.51
CA ILE A 208 -1.21 -8.68 0.65
C ILE A 208 -0.54 -8.09 1.90
N ILE A 209 0.74 -8.40 2.14
CA ILE A 209 1.47 -7.89 3.30
C ILE A 209 1.63 -6.38 3.22
N GLN A 210 1.90 -5.81 2.04
CA GLN A 210 2.07 -4.37 1.88
C GLN A 210 0.77 -3.60 2.14
N SER A 211 -0.39 -4.09 1.68
CA SER A 211 -1.67 -3.45 2.00
C SER A 211 -1.98 -3.50 3.50
N TYR A 212 -1.65 -4.63 4.15
CA TYR A 212 -1.82 -4.80 5.60
C TYR A 212 -0.92 -3.85 6.39
N VAL A 213 0.38 -3.83 6.09
CA VAL A 213 1.35 -2.95 6.76
C VAL A 213 0.97 -1.47 6.57
N PHE A 214 0.51 -1.07 5.37
CA PHE A 214 0.02 0.29 5.14
C PHE A 214 -1.13 0.65 6.08
N ALA A 215 -2.15 -0.22 6.18
CA ALA A 215 -3.31 0.02 7.03
C ALA A 215 -2.96 0.03 8.52
N VAL A 216 -2.15 -0.91 9.00
CA VAL A 216 -1.72 -0.98 10.41
C VAL A 216 -0.89 0.23 10.82
N LEU A 217 0.10 0.64 10.02
CA LEU A 217 0.91 1.82 10.34
C LEU A 217 0.05 3.08 10.36
N SER A 218 -0.86 3.24 9.40
CA SER A 218 -1.79 4.39 9.40
C SER A 218 -2.70 4.40 10.64
N ASN A 219 -3.10 3.22 11.13
CA ASN A 219 -3.89 3.10 12.34
C ASN A 219 -3.07 3.45 13.60
N LEU A 220 -1.84 2.96 13.71
CA LEU A 220 -0.93 3.32 14.80
C LEU A 220 -0.66 4.82 14.85
N TYR A 221 -0.48 5.46 13.70
CA TYR A 221 -0.32 6.92 13.63
C TYR A 221 -1.56 7.67 14.09
N SER A 222 -2.75 7.12 13.87
CA SER A 222 -3.98 7.72 14.42
C SER A 222 -4.08 7.56 15.93
N SER A 223 -3.64 6.42 16.48
CA SER A 223 -3.64 6.18 17.92
C SER A 223 -2.57 6.96 18.67
N GLU A 224 -1.46 7.35 18.03
CA GLU A 224 -0.45 8.22 18.65
C GLU A 224 -0.94 9.66 18.83
N VAL A 225 -1.89 10.10 17.99
CA VAL A 225 -2.39 11.48 17.98
C VAL A 225 -3.61 11.66 18.91
N ASN A 226 -4.38 10.59 19.14
CA ASN A 226 -5.52 10.56 20.07
C ASN A 226 -5.07 10.30 21.50
#